data_AF-A0A1H8RJ46-F1
#
_entry.id   AF-A0A1H8RJ46-F1
#
_cell.length_a   1.000
_cell.length_b   1.000
_cell.length_c   1.000
_cell.angle_alpha   90.00
_cell.angle_beta   90.00
_cell.angle_gamma   90.00
#
_symmetry.space_group_name_H-M   'P 1'
#
loop_
_entity.id
_entity.type
_entity.pdbx_description
1 polymer ?
#
loop_
_entity_poly.entity_id
_entity_poly.type
_entity_poly.pdbx_seq_one_letter_code
_entity_poly.pdbx_strand_id
1 'polypeptide(L)'
;MSFAIGHFALGATVTALIVTYLLPRLPYPRTIVALGGAWALVPDAAKLRPTSRTLVAFHDGQWADIFWLHRTLDRLDATDSPRVSALLVAVFLVVTLLSERRAYRTGPRVHELYDELNRPSRGSERQR
;
A
#
# COMPACT_ATOMS: atom_id res chain seq x y z
N MET A 1 -18.02 11.46 -7.17
CA MET A 1 -17.07 11.87 -6.11
C MET A 1 -17.10 10.74 -5.11
N SER A 2 -16.04 9.95 -4.98
CA SER A 2 -15.90 8.91 -3.96
C SER A 2 -15.35 9.52 -2.66
N PHE A 3 -15.64 8.88 -1.52
CA PHE A 3 -15.14 9.35 -0.24
C PHE A 3 -13.63 9.21 -0.22
N ALA A 4 -12.96 10.13 0.47
CA ALA A 4 -11.52 10.11 0.69
C ALA A 4 -11.05 8.76 1.26
N ILE A 5 -11.82 8.16 2.19
CA ILE A 5 -11.48 6.84 2.74
C ILE A 5 -11.50 5.74 1.66
N GLY A 6 -12.37 5.86 0.64
CA GLY A 6 -12.40 4.97 -0.52
C GLY A 6 -11.16 5.13 -1.39
N HIS A 7 -10.75 6.37 -1.70
CA HIS A 7 -9.50 6.65 -2.43
C HIS A 7 -8.29 6.10 -1.71
N PHE A 8 -8.17 6.38 -0.40
CA PHE A 8 -7.10 5.85 0.43
C PHE A 8 -7.07 4.32 0.39
N ALA A 9 -8.22 3.67 0.61
CA ALA A 9 -8.32 2.22 0.62
C ALA A 9 -7.94 1.60 -0.73
N LEU A 10 -8.37 2.18 -1.85
CA LEU A 10 -7.97 1.72 -3.18
C LEU A 10 -6.46 1.86 -3.38
N GLY A 11 -5.89 3.05 -3.11
CA GLY A 11 -4.46 3.30 -3.28
C GLY A 11 -3.58 2.41 -2.42
N ALA A 12 -3.97 2.21 -1.17
CA ALA A 12 -3.30 1.30 -0.25
C ALA A 12 -3.43 -0.17 -0.72
N THR A 13 -4.59 -0.59 -1.22
CA THR A 13 -4.81 -1.93 -1.77
C THR A 13 -3.89 -2.21 -2.95
N VAL A 14 -3.87 -1.32 -3.95
CA VAL A 14 -3.06 -1.54 -5.16
C VAL A 14 -1.57 -1.54 -4.79
N THR A 15 -1.16 -0.62 -3.91
CA THR A 15 0.22 -0.57 -3.43
C THR A 15 0.59 -1.84 -2.64
N ALA A 16 -0.32 -2.36 -1.81
CA ALA A 16 -0.09 -3.60 -1.08
C ALA A 16 0.10 -4.79 -2.02
N LEU A 17 -0.70 -4.88 -3.08
CA LEU A 17 -0.54 -5.93 -4.09
C LEU A 17 0.82 -5.81 -4.80
N ILE A 18 1.21 -4.61 -5.22
CA ILE A 18 2.50 -4.37 -5.88
C ILE A 18 3.66 -4.74 -4.95
N VAL A 19 3.66 -4.23 -3.71
CA VAL A 19 4.72 -4.49 -2.73
C VAL A 19 4.80 -5.98 -2.37
N THR A 20 3.66 -6.67 -2.32
CA THR A 20 3.61 -8.08 -1.90
C THR A 20 4.00 -9.05 -3.00
N TYR A 21 3.60 -8.78 -4.24
CA TYR A 21 3.70 -9.74 -5.35
C TYR A 21 4.72 -9.35 -6.41
N LEU A 22 5.04 -8.07 -6.57
CA LEU A 22 5.92 -7.59 -7.64
C LEU A 22 7.29 -7.12 -7.14
N LEU A 23 7.40 -6.67 -5.89
CA LEU A 23 8.64 -6.10 -5.34
C LEU A 23 9.23 -6.99 -4.25
N PRO A 24 10.26 -7.81 -4.54
CA PRO A 24 10.90 -8.62 -3.52
C PRO A 24 11.69 -7.73 -2.54
N ARG A 25 11.53 -8.01 -1.23
CA ARG A 25 12.43 -7.55 -0.14
C ARG A 25 12.54 -6.03 0.06
N LEU A 26 11.43 -5.30 -0.05
CA LEU A 26 11.42 -3.89 0.35
C LEU A 26 11.45 -3.73 1.87
N PRO A 27 12.26 -2.79 2.40
CA PRO A 27 12.16 -2.39 3.80
C PRO A 27 10.84 -1.61 4.02
N TYR A 28 10.26 -1.76 5.20
CA TYR A 28 9.04 -1.05 5.63
C TYR A 28 7.82 -1.18 4.68
N PRO A 29 7.42 -2.39 4.27
CA PRO A 29 6.34 -2.58 3.30
C PRO A 29 5.02 -1.95 3.76
N ARG A 30 4.72 -2.00 5.07
CA ARG A 30 3.53 -1.37 5.65
C ARG A 30 3.51 0.14 5.49
N THR A 31 4.65 0.80 5.65
CA THR A 31 4.79 2.25 5.46
C THR A 31 4.59 2.63 4.00
N ILE A 32 5.17 1.84 3.08
CA ILE A 32 4.99 2.06 1.63
C ILE A 32 3.52 1.92 1.24
N VAL A 33 2.81 0.93 1.79
CA VAL A 33 1.36 0.77 1.59
C VAL A 33 0.57 1.99 2.09
N ALA A 34 0.89 2.50 3.27
CA ALA A 34 0.25 3.70 3.81
C ALA A 34 0.53 4.93 2.92
N LEU A 35 1.76 5.10 2.44
CA LEU A 35 2.13 6.14 1.49
C LEU A 35 1.40 5.98 0.15
N GLY A 36 1.15 4.76 -0.31
CA GLY A 36 0.34 4.48 -1.48
C GLY A 36 -1.12 4.91 -1.32
N GLY A 37 -1.70 4.70 -0.13
CA GLY A 37 -3.00 5.26 0.21
C GLY A 37 -2.99 6.78 0.26
N ALA A 38 -1.98 7.39 0.90
CA ALA A 38 -1.83 8.84 0.96
C ALA A 38 -1.62 9.46 -0.44
N TRP A 39 -0.93 8.76 -1.34
CA TRP A 39 -0.77 9.16 -2.74
C TRP A 39 -2.13 9.29 -3.43
N ALA A 40 -3.06 8.34 -3.24
CA ALA A 40 -4.40 8.44 -3.82
C ALA A 40 -5.21 9.66 -3.32
N LEU A 41 -4.86 10.24 -2.17
CA LEU A 41 -5.52 11.40 -1.59
C LEU A 41 -5.01 12.74 -2.11
N VAL A 42 -3.93 12.78 -2.89
CA VAL A 42 -3.35 14.06 -3.35
C VAL A 42 -4.37 14.92 -4.12
N PRO A 43 -5.18 14.37 -5.06
CA PRO A 43 -6.21 15.18 -5.73
C PRO A 43 -7.30 15.68 -4.78
N ASP A 44 -7.64 14.92 -3.72
CA ASP A 44 -8.63 15.31 -2.71
C ASP A 44 -8.27 16.63 -1.97
N ALA A 45 -7.03 17.13 -2.08
CA ALA A 45 -6.64 18.43 -1.56
C ALA A 45 -7.52 19.59 -2.11
N ALA A 46 -8.13 19.43 -3.30
CA ALA A 46 -9.11 20.37 -3.83
C ALA A 46 -10.32 20.56 -2.90
N LYS A 47 -10.73 19.51 -2.16
CA LYS A 47 -11.83 19.55 -1.19
C LYS A 47 -11.50 20.42 0.02
N LEU A 48 -10.22 20.58 0.36
CA LEU A 48 -9.76 21.45 1.46
C LEU A 48 -9.78 22.95 1.08
N ARG A 49 -9.67 23.26 -0.22
CA ARG A 49 -9.66 24.63 -0.74
C ARG A 49 -10.47 24.73 -2.05
N PRO A 50 -11.81 24.61 -1.98
CA PRO A 50 -12.68 24.57 -3.16
C PRO A 50 -12.67 25.87 -3.97
N THR A 51 -12.21 26.99 -3.39
CA THR A 51 -12.05 28.27 -4.10
C THR A 51 -10.83 28.31 -5.02
N SER A 52 -9.91 27.34 -4.91
CA SER A 52 -8.72 27.26 -5.76
C SER A 52 -9.04 26.60 -7.10
N ARG A 53 -9.18 27.42 -8.16
CA ARG A 53 -9.44 26.93 -9.52
C ARG A 53 -8.38 25.94 -10.01
N THR A 54 -7.11 26.15 -9.65
CA THR A 54 -6.01 25.26 -10.04
C THR A 54 -6.16 23.88 -9.42
N LEU A 55 -6.52 23.79 -8.13
CA LEU A 55 -6.69 22.50 -7.46
C LEU A 55 -7.91 21.76 -7.99
N VAL A 56 -9.02 22.46 -8.21
CA VAL A 56 -10.23 21.87 -8.79
C VAL A 56 -9.95 21.36 -10.21
N ALA A 57 -9.30 22.16 -11.06
CA ALA A 57 -8.94 21.76 -12.42
C ALA A 57 -7.98 20.56 -12.45
N PHE A 58 -7.07 20.47 -11.48
CA PHE A 58 -6.20 19.30 -11.32
C PHE A 58 -7.00 18.06 -10.91
N HIS A 59 -7.85 18.17 -9.89
CA HIS A 59 -8.71 17.11 -9.38
C HIS A 59 -9.62 16.53 -10.48
N ASP A 60 -10.27 17.38 -11.27
CA ASP A 60 -11.19 16.96 -12.33
C ASP A 60 -10.46 16.55 -13.62
N GLY A 61 -9.16 16.83 -13.71
CA GLY A 61 -8.31 16.60 -14.87
C GLY A 61 -7.85 15.15 -15.02
N GLN A 62 -7.45 14.77 -16.22
CA GLN A 62 -6.90 13.43 -16.51
C GLN A 62 -5.65 13.09 -15.69
N TRP A 63 -4.91 14.11 -15.25
CA TRP A 63 -3.69 13.92 -14.45
C TRP A 63 -3.99 13.39 -13.04
N ALA A 64 -5.20 13.59 -12.52
CA ALA A 64 -5.62 12.98 -11.26
C ALA A 64 -5.61 11.44 -11.34
N ASP A 65 -5.77 10.84 -12.53
CA ASP A 65 -5.74 9.38 -12.69
C ASP A 65 -4.35 8.76 -12.39
N ILE A 66 -3.26 9.55 -12.34
CA ILE A 66 -1.94 9.08 -11.86
C ILE A 66 -1.99 8.68 -10.37
N PHE A 67 -2.90 9.27 -9.61
CA PHE A 67 -3.08 9.02 -8.18
C PHE A 67 -4.04 7.86 -7.97
N TRP A 68 -3.66 6.69 -8.48
CA TRP A 68 -4.45 5.46 -8.44
C TRP A 68 -5.83 5.57 -9.10
N LEU A 69 -5.87 6.12 -10.31
CA LEU A 69 -7.09 6.26 -11.11
C LEU A 69 -8.19 7.08 -10.40
N HIS A 70 -7.77 8.11 -9.65
CA HIS A 70 -8.64 8.92 -8.80
C HIS A 70 -9.89 9.41 -9.53
N ARG A 71 -9.72 10.10 -10.67
CA ARG A 71 -10.85 10.65 -11.45
C ARG A 71 -11.75 9.53 -11.98
N THR A 72 -11.18 8.41 -12.37
CA THR A 72 -11.94 7.24 -12.83
C THR A 72 -12.81 6.69 -11.70
N LEU A 73 -12.26 6.54 -10.50
CA LEU A 73 -13.04 6.10 -9.32
C LEU A 73 -14.15 7.10 -9.00
N ASP A 74 -13.86 8.40 -9.05
CA ASP A 74 -14.84 9.47 -8.84
C ASP A 74 -16.03 9.43 -9.81
N ARG A 75 -15.78 8.97 -11.05
CA ARG A 75 -16.82 8.80 -12.07
C ARG A 75 -17.63 7.52 -11.86
N LEU A 76 -16.97 6.45 -11.42
CA LEU A 76 -17.62 5.17 -11.14
C LEU A 76 -18.49 5.24 -9.87
N ASP A 77 -18.06 6.00 -8.87
CA ASP A 77 -18.86 6.35 -7.68
C ASP A 77 -19.19 7.84 -7.69
N ALA A 78 -20.06 8.25 -8.61
CA ALA A 78 -20.49 9.63 -8.74
C ALA A 78 -21.22 10.15 -7.48
N THR A 79 -21.87 9.25 -6.73
CA THR A 79 -22.80 9.56 -5.64
C THR A 79 -22.17 9.68 -4.25
N ASP A 80 -20.87 9.46 -4.12
CA ASP A 80 -20.19 9.41 -2.82
C ASP A 80 -20.80 8.35 -1.92
N SER A 81 -20.76 7.10 -2.39
CA SER A 81 -21.48 6.00 -1.74
C SER A 81 -20.70 5.44 -0.55
N PRO A 82 -21.23 5.53 0.69
CA PRO A 82 -20.57 4.95 1.85
C PRO A 82 -20.38 3.42 1.71
N ARG A 83 -21.27 2.76 0.94
CA ARG A 83 -21.20 1.32 0.68
C ARG A 83 -20.00 0.98 -0.19
N VAL A 84 -19.72 1.77 -1.22
CA VAL A 84 -18.55 1.58 -2.10
C VAL A 84 -17.28 1.75 -1.29
N SER A 85 -17.21 2.81 -0.47
CA SER A 85 -16.03 3.04 0.37
C SER A 85 -15.83 1.93 1.42
N ALA A 86 -16.90 1.46 2.06
CA ALA A 86 -16.85 0.33 2.99
C ALA A 86 -16.37 -0.95 2.31
N LEU A 87 -16.82 -1.21 1.07
CA LEU A 87 -16.34 -2.34 0.27
C LEU A 87 -14.83 -2.20 -0.04
N LEU A 88 -14.37 -1.02 -0.47
CA LEU A 88 -12.94 -0.78 -0.74
C LEU A 88 -12.08 -0.98 0.51
N VAL A 89 -12.56 -0.54 1.68
CA VAL A 89 -11.90 -0.81 2.97
C VAL A 89 -11.87 -2.31 3.29
N ALA A 90 -12.98 -3.02 3.10
CA ALA A 90 -13.03 -4.46 3.32
C ALA A 90 -12.04 -5.21 2.40
N VAL A 91 -11.97 -4.82 1.12
CA VAL A 91 -10.99 -5.36 0.16
C VAL A 91 -9.56 -5.06 0.62
N PHE A 92 -9.28 -3.82 1.06
CA PHE A 92 -7.98 -3.45 1.59
C PHE A 92 -7.57 -4.35 2.77
N LEU A 93 -8.46 -4.55 3.74
CA LEU A 93 -8.19 -5.42 4.90
C LEU A 93 -7.91 -6.88 4.49
N VAL A 94 -8.68 -7.42 3.54
CA VAL A 94 -8.44 -8.76 3.01
C VAL A 94 -7.07 -8.85 2.33
N VAL A 95 -6.71 -7.86 1.50
CA VAL A 95 -5.40 -7.82 0.86
C VAL A 95 -4.28 -7.71 1.89
N THR A 96 -4.41 -6.86 2.90
CA THR A 96 -3.44 -6.76 4.01
C THR A 96 -3.26 -8.11 4.69
N LEU A 97 -4.36 -8.80 5.04
CA LEU A 97 -4.29 -10.12 5.67
C LEU A 97 -3.55 -11.14 4.78
N LEU A 98 -3.83 -11.15 3.47
CA LEU A 98 -3.15 -12.03 2.52
C LEU A 98 -1.66 -11.69 2.38
N SER A 99 -1.32 -10.41 2.33
CA SER A 99 0.06 -9.91 2.29
C SER A 99 0.85 -10.31 3.53
N GLU A 100 0.27 -10.16 4.72
CA GLU A 100 0.91 -10.58 5.97
C GLU A 100 1.07 -12.10 6.02
N ARG A 101 0.00 -12.85 5.70
CA ARG A 101 0.06 -14.33 5.63
C ARG A 101 1.16 -14.81 4.69
N ARG A 102 1.37 -14.15 3.56
CA ARG A 102 2.46 -14.46 2.63
C ARG A 102 3.81 -14.13 3.25
N ALA A 103 3.99 -12.94 3.79
CA ALA A 103 5.24 -12.51 4.43
C ALA A 103 5.67 -13.50 5.54
N TYR A 104 4.74 -13.98 6.36
CA TYR A 104 5.00 -15.00 7.38
C TYR A 104 5.42 -16.36 6.80
N ARG A 105 4.95 -16.72 5.61
CA ARG A 105 5.27 -18.01 4.96
C ARG A 105 6.56 -17.97 4.13
N THR A 106 6.93 -16.80 3.61
CA THR A 106 8.08 -16.63 2.71
C THR A 106 9.31 -16.01 3.40
N GLY A 107 9.18 -15.57 4.65
CA GLY A 107 10.30 -15.01 5.41
C GLY A 107 11.39 -16.04 5.69
N PRO A 108 12.66 -15.80 5.30
CA PRO A 108 13.79 -16.59 5.76
C PRO A 108 13.89 -16.54 7.28
N ARG A 109 14.23 -17.68 7.90
CA ARG A 109 14.48 -17.83 9.33
C ARG A 109 15.58 -16.83 9.72
N VAL A 110 15.21 -15.71 10.34
CA VAL A 110 16.19 -14.84 11.01
C VAL A 110 17.05 -15.67 11.98
N HIS A 111 16.48 -16.75 12.53
CA HIS A 111 17.21 -17.80 13.24
C HIS A 111 18.24 -18.55 12.41
N GLU A 112 18.05 -18.87 11.13
CA GLU A 112 19.10 -19.57 10.35
C GLU A 112 20.34 -18.72 10.14
N LEU A 113 20.18 -17.42 9.84
CA LEU A 113 21.33 -16.54 9.63
C LEU A 113 22.07 -16.27 10.96
N TYR A 114 21.33 -16.13 12.06
CA TYR A 114 21.92 -16.05 13.39
C TYR A 114 22.60 -17.35 13.82
N ASP A 115 21.99 -18.51 13.56
CA ASP A 115 22.52 -19.84 13.88
C ASP A 115 23.75 -20.17 13.05
N GLU A 116 23.83 -19.67 11.81
CA GLU A 116 24.98 -19.82 10.93
C GLU A 116 26.15 -18.91 11.36
N LEU A 117 25.87 -17.66 11.76
CA LEU A 117 26.87 -16.73 12.29
C LEU A 117 27.37 -17.09 13.69
N ASN A 118 26.51 -17.68 14.54
CA ASN A 118 26.88 -18.16 15.88
C ASN A 118 27.32 -19.63 15.89
N ARG A 119 27.42 -20.29 14.72
CA ARG A 119 27.90 -21.67 14.66
C ARG A 119 29.38 -21.67 15.05
N PRO A 120 29.78 -22.27 16.18
CA PRO A 120 31.18 -22.33 16.54
C PRO A 120 31.93 -23.11 15.45
N SER A 121 33.00 -22.51 14.92
CA SER A 121 33.87 -23.15 13.95
C SER A 121 34.47 -24.42 14.56
N ARG A 122 33.91 -25.58 14.20
CA ARG A 122 34.49 -26.88 14.53
C ARG A 122 35.79 -27.04 13.74
N GLY A 123 36.88 -26.48 14.24
CA GLY A 123 38.15 -26.52 13.50
C GLY A 123 39.32 -25.87 14.21
N SER A 124 39.68 -26.34 15.41
CA SER A 124 41.09 -26.29 15.86
C SER A 124 41.45 -27.22 17.02
N GLU A 125 40.56 -28.11 17.50
CA GLU A 125 40.92 -29.14 18.47
C GLU A 125 41.31 -30.44 17.77
N ARG A 126 42.51 -30.48 17.18
CA ARG A 126 43.28 -31.71 16.91
C ARG A 126 44.66 -31.33 16.41
N GLN A 127 45.55 -31.02 17.35
CA GLN A 127 46.99 -31.26 17.25
C GLN A 127 47.59 -31.03 18.65
N ARG A 128 47.51 -32.08 19.47
CA ARG A 128 48.47 -32.37 20.53
C ARG A 128 49.42 -33.43 20.00
#